data_AF-A0A9D2QJV2-F1
#
_entry.id   AF-A0A9D2QJV2-F1
#
_cell.length_a   1.000
_cell.length_b   1.000
_cell.length_c   1.000
_cell.angle_alpha   90.00
_cell.angle_beta   90.00
_cell.angle_gamma   90.00
#
_symmetry.space_group_name_H-M   'P 1'
#
loop_
_entity.id
_entity.type
_entity.pdbx_description
1 polymer ?
#
loop_
_entity_poly.entity_id
_entity_poly.type
_entity_poly.pdbx_seq_one_letter_code
_entity_poly.pdbx_strand_id
1 'polypeptide(L)'
;MIRSMLKDAAILFAITLIAGLILGAVYQLTKEPIAAQEEKAKTEARQEVFADAVSFTDAENFDTQAAQTVLDAGGFTGCSIDEYAAACDADGNLLGYVITVTTHEGYSGDIQFTIGVQNDGTLNGMSILSISETAGLGMRAEEVLVPQFAGKKADSFVYTKSGASADNEIDAISSATITTSAVVDGVNAGLYYFQTELMQQTGAAQEGGSVDE
;
A
#
# COMPACT_ATOMS: atom_id res chain seq x y z
N MET A 1 39.93 -27.86 -32.11
CA MET A 1 39.67 -27.37 -30.75
C MET A 1 39.04 -25.98 -30.77
N ILE A 2 39.77 -24.91 -31.15
CA ILE A 2 39.23 -23.53 -31.17
C ILE A 2 38.00 -23.36 -32.09
N ARG A 3 37.98 -23.97 -33.28
CA ARG A 3 36.84 -23.89 -34.20
C ARG A 3 35.54 -24.55 -33.68
N SER A 4 35.63 -25.61 -32.87
CA SER A 4 34.41 -26.22 -32.29
C SER A 4 33.91 -25.38 -31.12
N MET A 5 34.80 -24.88 -30.27
CA MET A 5 34.43 -23.97 -29.17
C MET A 5 33.78 -22.68 -29.69
N LEU A 6 34.26 -22.12 -30.80
CA LEU A 6 33.65 -20.93 -31.41
C LEU A 6 32.25 -21.20 -31.96
N LYS A 7 32.02 -22.40 -32.51
CA LYS A 7 30.71 -22.83 -33.02
C LYS A 7 29.72 -23.03 -31.89
N ASP A 8 30.13 -23.69 -30.82
CA ASP A 8 29.27 -23.97 -29.67
C ASP A 8 28.91 -22.66 -28.93
N ALA A 9 29.86 -21.72 -28.81
CA ALA A 9 29.61 -20.38 -28.28
C ALA A 9 28.63 -19.57 -29.15
N ALA A 10 28.78 -19.64 -30.48
CA ALA A 10 27.86 -18.96 -31.40
C ALA A 10 26.43 -19.55 -31.35
N ILE A 11 26.31 -20.87 -31.18
CA ILE A 11 25.00 -21.53 -31.01
C ILE A 11 24.35 -21.09 -29.71
N LEU A 12 25.10 -21.07 -28.60
CA LEU A 12 24.58 -20.60 -27.31
C LEU A 12 24.14 -19.13 -27.40
N PHE A 13 24.96 -18.27 -28.02
CA PHE A 13 24.62 -16.86 -28.24
C PHE A 13 23.34 -16.69 -29.07
N ALA A 14 23.18 -17.48 -30.14
CA ALA A 14 21.97 -17.42 -30.96
C ALA A 14 20.72 -17.85 -30.17
N ILE A 15 20.83 -18.90 -29.35
CA ILE A 15 19.72 -19.37 -28.51
C ILE A 15 19.35 -18.32 -27.46
N THR A 16 20.33 -17.73 -26.76
CA THR A 16 20.07 -16.70 -25.75
C THR A 16 19.48 -15.43 -26.36
N LEU A 17 19.95 -15.04 -27.56
CA LEU A 17 19.39 -13.92 -28.29
C LEU A 17 17.92 -14.16 -28.66
N ILE A 18 17.60 -15.34 -29.21
CA ILE A 18 16.22 -15.69 -29.58
C ILE A 18 15.33 -15.74 -28.33
N ALA A 19 15.80 -16.35 -27.23
CA ALA A 19 15.05 -16.40 -25.97
C ALA A 19 14.78 -15.00 -25.41
N GLY A 20 15.78 -14.10 -25.44
CA GLY A 20 15.62 -12.71 -25.01
C GLY A 20 14.63 -11.93 -25.88
N LEU A 21 14.66 -12.12 -27.20
CA LEU A 21 13.70 -11.51 -28.12
C LEU A 21 12.27 -11.99 -27.89
N ILE A 22 12.08 -13.31 -27.69
CA ILE A 22 10.76 -13.89 -27.38
C ILE A 22 10.26 -13.33 -26.05
N LEU A 23 11.09 -13.34 -24.99
CA LEU A 23 10.70 -12.82 -23.69
C LEU A 23 10.36 -11.33 -23.74
N GLY A 24 11.14 -10.53 -24.47
CA GLY A 24 10.87 -9.10 -24.68
C GLY A 24 9.57 -8.84 -25.43
N ALA A 25 9.26 -9.64 -26.46
CA ALA A 25 7.99 -9.54 -27.18
C ALA A 25 6.79 -9.91 -26.30
N VAL A 26 6.90 -10.99 -25.52
CA VAL A 26 5.87 -11.39 -24.55
C VAL A 26 5.66 -10.28 -23.51
N TYR A 27 6.75 -9.74 -22.95
CA TYR A 27 6.67 -8.65 -21.97
C TYR A 27 5.92 -7.43 -22.51
N GLN A 28 6.20 -7.00 -23.76
CA GLN A 28 5.52 -5.85 -24.37
C GLN A 28 4.02 -6.10 -24.56
N LEU A 29 3.62 -7.32 -24.92
CA LEU A 29 2.21 -7.69 -25.06
C LEU A 29 1.50 -7.79 -23.70
N THR A 30 2.20 -8.20 -22.64
CA THR A 30 1.61 -8.34 -21.30
C THR A 30 1.60 -7.04 -20.50
N LYS A 31 2.41 -6.05 -20.87
CA LYS A 31 2.55 -4.81 -20.10
C LYS A 31 1.26 -4.00 -20.00
N GLU A 32 0.58 -3.79 -21.13
CA GLU A 32 -0.69 -3.05 -21.16
C GLU A 32 -1.80 -3.71 -20.33
N PRO A 33 -2.10 -5.01 -20.46
CA PRO A 33 -3.13 -5.63 -19.64
C PRO A 33 -2.76 -5.66 -18.15
N ILE A 34 -1.47 -5.79 -17.79
CA ILE A 34 -1.04 -5.71 -16.38
C ILE A 34 -1.33 -4.32 -15.82
N ALA A 35 -0.94 -3.25 -16.53
CA ALA A 35 -1.19 -1.89 -16.08
C ALA A 35 -2.70 -1.60 -15.91
N ALA A 36 -3.53 -2.10 -16.82
CA ALA A 36 -4.99 -1.94 -16.70
C ALA A 36 -5.57 -2.72 -15.50
N GLN A 37 -5.02 -3.89 -15.16
CA GLN A 37 -5.44 -4.62 -13.96
C GLN A 37 -4.96 -3.92 -12.68
N GLU A 38 -3.75 -3.36 -12.67
CA GLU A 38 -3.21 -2.60 -11.54
C GLU A 38 -4.06 -1.35 -11.26
N GLU A 39 -4.39 -0.57 -12.28
CA GLU A 39 -5.23 0.62 -12.13
C GLU A 39 -6.65 0.26 -11.63
N LYS A 40 -7.20 -0.84 -12.16
CA LYS A 40 -8.49 -1.36 -11.73
C LYS A 40 -8.45 -1.83 -10.27
N ALA A 41 -7.47 -2.64 -9.89
CA ALA A 41 -7.29 -3.13 -8.53
C ALA A 41 -7.12 -1.97 -7.54
N LYS A 42 -6.34 -0.96 -7.91
CA LYS A 42 -6.16 0.26 -7.14
C LYS A 42 -7.46 1.05 -6.97
N THR A 43 -8.26 1.18 -8.03
CA THR A 43 -9.57 1.85 -7.96
C THR A 43 -10.54 1.07 -7.08
N GLU A 44 -10.57 -0.26 -7.21
CA GLU A 44 -11.39 -1.14 -6.37
C GLU A 44 -10.96 -1.08 -4.90
N ALA A 45 -9.65 -1.10 -4.62
CA ALA A 45 -9.08 -0.97 -3.28
C ALA A 45 -9.44 0.37 -2.63
N ARG A 46 -9.37 1.49 -3.38
CA ARG A 46 -9.80 2.81 -2.91
C ARG A 46 -11.27 2.82 -2.51
N GLN A 47 -12.14 2.23 -3.32
CA GLN A 47 -13.57 2.12 -3.01
C GLN A 47 -13.83 1.18 -1.82
N GLU A 48 -13.08 0.09 -1.69
CA GLU A 48 -13.21 -0.87 -0.59
C GLU A 48 -12.87 -0.23 0.76
N VAL A 49 -11.80 0.57 0.81
CA VAL A 49 -11.40 1.26 2.05
C VAL A 49 -12.17 2.56 2.32
N PHE A 50 -12.95 3.05 1.36
CA PHE A 50 -13.69 4.31 1.49
C PHE A 50 -15.03 4.27 0.72
N ALA A 51 -15.92 3.36 1.14
CA ALA A 51 -17.18 3.10 0.44
C ALA A 51 -18.11 4.32 0.32
N ASP A 52 -18.03 5.26 1.27
CA ASP A 52 -18.84 6.49 1.28
C ASP A 52 -18.31 7.58 0.35
N ALA A 53 -17.09 7.44 -0.16
CA ALA A 53 -16.52 8.38 -1.12
C ALA A 53 -17.04 8.10 -2.53
N VAL A 54 -17.35 9.17 -3.26
CA VAL A 54 -17.84 9.15 -4.64
C VAL A 54 -16.74 9.60 -5.61
N SER A 55 -15.71 10.29 -5.10
CA SER A 55 -14.53 10.68 -5.87
C SER A 55 -13.26 10.58 -5.05
N PHE A 56 -12.16 10.29 -5.75
CA PHE A 56 -10.80 10.24 -5.21
C PHE A 56 -9.95 11.19 -6.03
N THR A 57 -9.33 12.16 -5.37
CA THR A 57 -8.43 13.13 -6.01
C THR A 57 -7.01 12.88 -5.54
N ASP A 58 -6.15 12.42 -6.45
CA ASP A 58 -4.74 12.18 -6.14
C ASP A 58 -4.03 13.47 -5.73
N ALA A 59 -3.07 13.34 -4.81
CA ALA A 59 -2.23 14.43 -4.37
C ALA A 59 -1.44 15.04 -5.54
N GLU A 60 -1.57 16.35 -5.74
CA GLU A 60 -0.71 17.06 -6.69
C GLU A 60 0.69 17.25 -6.09
N ASN A 61 1.72 16.85 -6.83
CA ASN A 61 3.13 16.99 -6.45
C ASN A 61 3.53 16.20 -5.20
N PHE A 62 2.98 15.00 -5.00
CA PHE A 62 3.45 14.09 -3.96
C PHE A 62 4.95 13.80 -4.11
N ASP A 63 5.70 14.06 -3.03
CA ASP A 63 7.13 13.81 -2.95
C ASP A 63 7.41 12.65 -2.00
N THR A 64 7.79 11.51 -2.58
CA THR A 64 8.10 10.28 -1.85
C THR A 64 9.28 10.47 -0.89
N GLN A 65 10.25 11.32 -1.20
CA GLN A 65 11.40 11.57 -0.34
C GLN A 65 11.03 12.47 0.86
N ALA A 66 10.17 13.45 0.65
CA ALA A 66 9.59 14.22 1.75
C ALA A 66 8.75 13.31 2.66
N ALA A 67 7.90 12.46 2.09
CA ALA A 67 7.11 11.49 2.85
C ALA A 67 8.00 10.51 3.63
N GLN A 68 9.09 10.01 3.02
CA GLN A 68 10.04 9.15 3.71
C GLN A 68 10.69 9.85 4.91
N THR A 69 11.03 11.14 4.78
CA THR A 69 11.61 11.92 5.90
C THR A 69 10.66 12.00 7.09
N VAL A 70 9.35 12.14 6.83
CA VAL A 70 8.31 12.09 7.86
C VAL A 70 8.28 10.71 8.52
N LEU A 71 8.22 9.64 7.74
CA LEU A 71 8.20 8.27 8.27
C LEU A 71 9.44 7.94 9.11
N ASP A 72 10.62 8.33 8.65
CA ASP A 72 11.88 8.11 9.36
C ASP A 72 11.89 8.82 10.72
N ALA A 73 11.33 10.03 10.80
CA ALA A 73 11.17 10.76 12.07
C ALA A 73 10.20 10.04 13.04
N GLY A 74 9.20 9.33 12.50
CA GLY A 74 8.30 8.45 13.24
C GLY A 74 8.89 7.07 13.57
N GLY A 75 10.08 6.74 13.06
CA GLY A 75 10.72 5.44 13.25
C GLY A 75 10.27 4.34 12.27
N PHE A 76 9.50 4.69 11.23
CA PHE A 76 8.97 3.75 10.24
C PHE A 76 9.90 3.60 9.02
N THR A 77 11.20 3.39 9.25
CA THR A 77 12.23 3.32 8.18
C THR A 77 12.06 2.13 7.23
N GLY A 78 11.30 1.11 7.65
CA GLY A 78 10.96 -0.07 6.84
C GLY A 78 9.73 0.13 5.94
N CYS A 79 9.12 1.32 5.97
CA CYS A 79 7.91 1.64 5.21
C CYS A 79 8.13 2.86 4.33
N SER A 80 7.35 2.94 3.25
CA SER A 80 7.27 4.09 2.35
C SER A 80 5.81 4.41 2.02
N ILE A 81 5.51 5.70 1.83
CA ILE A 81 4.23 6.14 1.27
C ILE A 81 4.42 6.33 -0.23
N ASP A 82 3.65 5.61 -1.03
CA ASP A 82 3.75 5.66 -2.48
C ASP A 82 2.95 6.84 -3.05
N GLU A 83 1.81 7.12 -2.43
CA GLU A 83 0.88 8.19 -2.82
C GLU A 83 -0.24 8.30 -1.78
N TYR A 84 -1.01 9.39 -1.87
CA TYR A 84 -2.30 9.50 -1.21
C TYR A 84 -3.32 10.20 -2.13
N ALA A 85 -4.60 9.97 -1.87
CA ALA A 85 -5.72 10.60 -2.53
C ALA A 85 -6.72 11.12 -1.50
N ALA A 86 -7.23 12.33 -1.72
CA ALA A 86 -8.36 12.88 -0.98
C ALA A 86 -9.65 12.16 -1.39
N ALA A 87 -10.40 11.65 -0.41
CA ALA A 87 -11.68 10.97 -0.61
C ALA A 87 -12.83 11.94 -0.31
N CYS A 88 -13.66 12.21 -1.31
CA CYS A 88 -14.75 13.19 -1.20
C CYS A 88 -16.12 12.55 -1.45
N ASP A 89 -17.15 13.08 -0.79
CA ASP A 89 -18.55 12.72 -1.04
C ASP A 89 -19.08 13.30 -2.37
N ALA A 90 -20.36 13.04 -2.66
CA ALA A 90 -21.02 13.55 -3.86
C ALA A 90 -21.13 15.09 -3.91
N ASP A 91 -21.12 15.74 -2.75
CA ASP A 91 -21.22 17.19 -2.61
C ASP A 91 -19.84 17.87 -2.66
N GLY A 92 -18.75 17.09 -2.75
CA GLY A 92 -17.37 17.55 -2.81
C GLY A 92 -16.74 17.81 -1.43
N ASN A 93 -17.39 17.38 -0.34
CA ASN A 93 -16.81 17.49 1.00
C ASN A 93 -15.73 16.42 1.18
N LEU A 94 -14.57 16.85 1.69
CA LEU A 94 -13.50 15.94 2.08
C LEU A 94 -13.98 15.08 3.26
N LEU A 95 -14.01 13.76 3.09
CA LEU A 95 -14.33 12.80 4.14
C LEU A 95 -13.08 12.25 4.83
N GLY A 96 -11.98 12.19 4.10
CA GLY A 96 -10.72 11.62 4.56
C GLY A 96 -9.74 11.40 3.43
N TYR A 97 -8.79 10.49 3.65
CA TYR A 97 -7.74 10.19 2.68
C TYR A 97 -7.60 8.69 2.51
N VAL A 98 -7.19 8.32 1.30
CA VAL A 98 -6.73 7.00 0.96
C VAL A 98 -5.23 7.06 0.75
N ILE A 99 -4.47 6.25 1.49
CA ILE A 99 -3.00 6.28 1.51
C ILE A 99 -2.49 4.93 1.07
N THR A 100 -1.64 4.91 0.05
CA THR A 100 -0.98 3.69 -0.41
C THR A 100 0.37 3.58 0.28
N VAL A 101 0.56 2.50 1.01
CA VAL A 101 1.75 2.22 1.81
C VAL A 101 2.41 0.95 1.30
N THR A 102 3.73 0.99 1.20
CA THR A 102 4.56 -0.20 0.99
C THR A 102 5.39 -0.44 2.24
N THR A 103 5.28 -1.66 2.81
CA THR A 103 6.24 -2.15 3.81
C THR A 103 7.27 -3.05 3.14
N HIS A 104 8.54 -2.78 3.41
CA HIS A 104 9.70 -3.53 2.91
C HIS A 104 10.14 -4.64 3.87
N GLU A 105 9.39 -4.84 4.95
CA GLU A 105 9.71 -5.79 6.02
C GLU A 105 8.88 -7.08 5.95
N GLY A 106 8.18 -7.30 4.83
CA GLY A 106 7.58 -8.59 4.52
C GLY A 106 8.63 -9.71 4.49
N TYR A 107 8.21 -10.93 4.82
CA TYR A 107 9.13 -12.06 4.93
C TYR A 107 9.76 -12.45 3.59
N SER A 108 8.98 -12.38 2.52
CA SER A 108 9.35 -12.83 1.17
C SER A 108 9.53 -11.69 0.17
N GLY A 109 9.23 -10.45 0.57
CA GLY A 109 9.33 -9.25 -0.25
C GLY A 109 8.41 -8.15 0.25
N ASP A 110 8.29 -7.11 -0.56
CA ASP A 110 7.44 -5.96 -0.26
C ASP A 110 5.96 -6.36 -0.18
N ILE A 111 5.23 -5.71 0.72
CA ILE A 111 3.78 -5.79 0.81
C ILE A 111 3.23 -4.39 0.60
N GLN A 112 2.46 -4.22 -0.48
CA GLN A 112 1.82 -2.96 -0.82
C GLN A 112 0.33 -3.06 -0.54
N PHE A 113 -0.20 -2.08 0.16
CA PHE A 113 -1.60 -2.01 0.50
C PHE A 113 -2.05 -0.56 0.63
N THR A 114 -3.36 -0.38 0.57
CA THR A 114 -4.01 0.91 0.69
C THR A 114 -4.80 0.94 1.98
N ILE A 115 -4.77 2.06 2.70
CA ILE A 115 -5.58 2.31 3.90
C ILE A 115 -6.51 3.49 3.67
N GLY A 116 -7.73 3.43 4.21
CA GLY A 116 -8.69 4.53 4.19
C GLY A 116 -8.81 5.13 5.58
N VAL A 117 -8.50 6.41 5.75
CA VAL A 117 -8.52 7.10 7.04
C VAL A 117 -9.47 8.29 6.96
N GLN A 118 -10.48 8.33 7.82
CA GLN A 118 -11.40 9.46 7.94
C GLN A 118 -10.70 10.68 8.55
N ASN A 119 -11.25 11.86 8.30
CA ASN A 119 -10.77 13.12 8.88
C ASN A 119 -10.70 13.12 10.41
N ASP A 120 -11.50 12.30 11.09
CA ASP A 120 -11.50 12.19 12.54
C ASP A 120 -10.43 11.23 13.08
N GLY A 121 -9.64 10.60 12.19
CA GLY A 121 -8.61 9.61 12.50
C GLY A 121 -9.09 8.15 12.54
N THR A 122 -10.36 7.88 12.20
CA THR A 122 -10.86 6.50 12.11
C THR A 122 -10.30 5.80 10.88
N LEU A 123 -9.71 4.62 11.06
CA LEU A 123 -9.30 3.73 9.98
C LEU A 123 -10.54 2.98 9.48
N ASN A 124 -11.04 3.33 8.29
CA ASN A 124 -12.17 2.67 7.65
C ASN A 124 -11.86 1.22 7.32
N GLY A 125 -10.63 0.96 6.86
CA GLY A 125 -10.15 -0.35 6.51
C GLY A 125 -8.85 -0.28 5.73
N MET A 126 -8.42 -1.45 5.26
CA MET A 126 -7.25 -1.61 4.39
C MET A 126 -7.60 -2.56 3.24
N SER A 127 -6.87 -2.48 2.13
CA SER A 127 -6.99 -3.40 1.00
C SER A 127 -5.60 -3.68 0.45
N ILE A 128 -5.28 -4.95 0.21
CA ILE A 128 -3.93 -5.36 -0.21
C ILE A 128 -3.83 -5.26 -1.74
N LEU A 129 -2.87 -4.47 -2.24
CA LEU A 129 -2.60 -4.33 -3.67
C LEU A 129 -1.65 -5.41 -4.18
N SER A 130 -0.62 -5.71 -3.39
CA SER A 130 0.38 -6.71 -3.72
C SER A 130 0.94 -7.37 -2.46
N ILE A 131 1.01 -8.70 -2.51
CA ILE A 131 1.63 -9.52 -1.46
C ILE A 131 2.24 -10.76 -2.13
N SER A 132 3.48 -11.09 -1.78
CA SER A 132 4.22 -12.23 -2.33
C SER A 132 4.80 -13.13 -1.22
N GLU A 133 4.01 -13.35 -0.18
CA GLU A 133 4.40 -14.11 1.00
C GLU A 133 4.29 -15.63 0.80
N THR A 134 4.65 -16.42 1.83
CA THR A 134 4.53 -17.88 1.77
C THR A 134 3.04 -18.30 1.72
N ALA A 135 2.68 -19.09 0.71
CA ALA A 135 1.33 -19.62 0.53
C ALA A 135 0.85 -20.42 1.76
N GLY A 136 -0.38 -20.16 2.21
CA GLY A 136 -0.98 -20.77 3.40
C GLY A 136 -0.47 -20.21 4.74
N LEU A 137 0.51 -19.30 4.72
CA LEU A 137 1.01 -18.56 5.87
C LEU A 137 0.73 -17.06 5.68
N GLY A 138 1.72 -16.27 5.27
CA GLY A 138 1.59 -14.82 5.11
C GLY A 138 0.62 -14.39 4.01
N MET A 139 0.39 -15.23 2.99
CA MET A 139 -0.65 -14.96 1.96
C MET A 139 -2.08 -14.92 2.53
N ARG A 140 -2.28 -15.32 3.80
CA ARG A 140 -3.56 -15.18 4.50
C ARG A 140 -3.78 -13.79 5.10
N ALA A 141 -2.87 -12.84 4.88
CA ALA A 141 -3.01 -11.47 5.39
C ALA A 141 -4.33 -10.83 4.96
N GLU A 142 -4.77 -11.06 3.73
CA GLU A 142 -6.06 -10.58 3.23
C GLU A 142 -7.25 -11.14 4.02
N GLU A 143 -7.24 -12.45 4.30
CA GLU A 143 -8.32 -13.11 5.04
C GLU A 143 -8.30 -12.76 6.54
N VAL A 144 -7.11 -12.67 7.14
CA VAL A 144 -6.93 -12.63 8.58
C VAL A 144 -6.74 -11.22 9.11
N LEU A 145 -5.92 -10.39 8.47
CA LEU A 145 -5.54 -9.08 9.00
C LEU A 145 -6.48 -7.98 8.54
N VAL A 146 -6.82 -7.93 7.24
CA VAL A 146 -7.65 -6.85 6.66
C VAL A 146 -8.95 -6.59 7.45
N PRO A 147 -9.76 -7.61 7.82
CA PRO A 147 -11.01 -7.37 8.54
C PRO A 147 -10.83 -6.81 9.95
N GLN A 148 -9.64 -7.00 10.55
CA GLN A 148 -9.37 -6.56 11.92
C GLN A 148 -9.08 -5.07 12.03
N PHE A 149 -8.75 -4.41 10.91
CA PHE A 149 -8.48 -2.97 10.87
C PHE A 149 -9.71 -2.13 10.57
N ALA A 150 -10.80 -2.75 10.12
CA ALA A 150 -11.99 -2.05 9.64
C ALA A 150 -12.74 -1.30 10.75
N GLY A 151 -13.06 -0.03 10.50
CA GLY A 151 -13.85 0.84 11.38
C GLY A 151 -13.21 1.12 12.74
N LYS A 152 -11.89 0.99 12.86
CA LYS A 152 -11.18 1.12 14.15
C LYS A 152 -10.55 2.50 14.29
N LYS A 153 -10.63 3.07 15.49
CA LYS A 153 -9.98 4.33 15.83
C LYS A 153 -8.92 4.12 16.88
N ALA A 154 -7.66 4.23 16.48
CA ALA A 154 -6.51 4.10 17.36
C ALA A 154 -5.36 4.94 16.84
N ASP A 155 -4.55 5.51 17.74
CA ASP A 155 -3.34 6.25 17.36
C ASP A 155 -2.29 5.33 16.74
N SER A 156 -2.23 4.08 17.22
CA SER A 156 -1.42 3.00 16.68
C SER A 156 -2.00 1.64 17.07
N PHE A 157 -1.72 0.64 16.25
CA PHE A 157 -2.07 -0.76 16.44
C PHE A 157 -0.87 -1.58 16.92
N VAL A 158 -1.15 -2.63 17.69
CA VAL A 158 -0.16 -3.63 18.11
C VAL A 158 -0.68 -5.02 17.78
N TYR A 159 0.19 -5.96 17.44
CA TYR A 159 -0.25 -7.34 17.26
C TYR A 159 -0.11 -8.17 18.54
N THR A 160 -0.96 -9.18 18.67
CA THR A 160 -0.93 -10.18 19.75
C THR A 160 -0.99 -11.59 19.19
N LYS A 161 -0.46 -12.56 19.95
CA LYS A 161 -0.52 -13.99 19.63
C LYS A 161 -1.55 -14.74 20.48
N SER A 162 -2.26 -14.02 21.35
CA SER A 162 -3.08 -14.61 22.42
C SER A 162 -4.56 -14.23 22.34
N GLY A 163 -5.01 -13.63 21.24
CA GLY A 163 -6.35 -13.06 21.12
C GLY A 163 -6.30 -11.55 21.33
N ALA A 164 -6.83 -10.79 20.38
CA ALA A 164 -7.06 -9.37 20.54
C ALA A 164 -8.15 -9.12 21.57
N SER A 165 -7.87 -8.25 22.53
CA SER A 165 -8.75 -7.91 23.65
C SER A 165 -9.10 -6.42 23.72
N ALA A 166 -8.33 -5.59 23.01
CA ALA A 166 -8.55 -4.17 22.83
C ALA A 166 -8.73 -3.80 21.35
N ASP A 167 -9.31 -2.62 21.09
CA ASP A 167 -9.57 -2.18 19.72
C ASP A 167 -8.28 -1.95 18.94
N ASN A 168 -7.20 -1.53 19.60
CA ASN A 168 -5.89 -1.34 18.98
C ASN A 168 -5.05 -2.62 18.89
N GLU A 169 -5.60 -3.78 19.26
CA GLU A 169 -4.92 -5.08 19.15
C GLU A 169 -5.37 -5.84 17.90
N ILE A 170 -4.41 -6.44 17.20
CA ILE A 170 -4.60 -7.25 16.00
C ILE A 170 -4.07 -8.67 16.26
N ASP A 171 -4.88 -9.68 16.00
CA ASP A 171 -4.46 -11.07 16.09
C ASP A 171 -3.49 -11.43 14.97
N ALA A 172 -2.32 -11.92 15.37
CA ALA A 172 -1.28 -12.34 14.46
C ALA A 172 -1.66 -13.60 13.69
N ILE A 173 -1.21 -13.65 12.43
CA ILE A 173 -1.31 -14.87 11.64
C ILE A 173 -0.39 -15.93 12.29
N SER A 174 -0.98 -17.07 12.64
CA SER A 174 -0.24 -18.20 13.21
C SER A 174 0.92 -18.60 12.29
N SER A 175 2.13 -18.67 12.84
CA SER A 175 3.38 -18.97 12.13
C SER A 175 3.79 -17.97 11.04
N ALA A 176 3.17 -16.79 10.94
CA ALA A 176 3.53 -15.70 10.03
C ALA A 176 3.63 -14.35 10.76
N THR A 177 4.40 -14.33 11.86
CA THR A 177 4.58 -13.12 12.69
C THR A 177 5.30 -12.01 11.95
N ILE A 178 6.24 -12.32 11.06
CA ILE A 178 6.97 -11.31 10.28
C ILE A 178 6.00 -10.56 9.36
N THR A 179 5.18 -11.28 8.60
CA THR A 179 4.11 -10.70 7.77
C THR A 179 3.15 -9.84 8.62
N THR A 180 2.75 -10.35 9.79
CA THR A 180 1.86 -9.61 10.69
C THR A 180 2.48 -8.30 11.15
N SER A 181 3.74 -8.33 11.62
CA SER A 181 4.46 -7.14 12.07
C SER A 181 4.55 -6.13 10.93
N ALA A 182 5.01 -6.56 9.75
CA ALA A 182 5.16 -5.69 8.59
C ALA A 182 3.85 -4.96 8.22
N VAL A 183 2.72 -5.67 8.21
CA VAL A 183 1.40 -5.06 7.94
C VAL A 183 1.00 -4.09 9.03
N VAL A 184 1.14 -4.46 10.31
CA VAL A 184 0.81 -3.55 11.43
C VAL A 184 1.69 -2.30 11.43
N ASP A 185 2.98 -2.47 11.22
CA ASP A 185 3.97 -1.39 11.15
C ASP A 185 3.68 -0.47 9.96
N GLY A 186 3.30 -1.01 8.81
CA GLY A 186 2.88 -0.22 7.65
C GLY A 186 1.55 0.53 7.86
N VAL A 187 0.55 -0.09 8.51
CA VAL A 187 -0.70 0.61 8.86
C VAL A 187 -0.39 1.77 9.81
N ASN A 188 0.46 1.53 10.81
CA ASN A 188 0.90 2.56 11.75
C ASN A 188 1.68 3.68 11.05
N ALA A 189 2.54 3.35 10.07
CA ALA A 189 3.25 4.33 9.26
C ALA A 189 2.28 5.23 8.48
N GLY A 190 1.26 4.65 7.85
CA GLY A 190 0.23 5.40 7.13
C GLY A 190 -0.61 6.30 8.05
N LEU A 191 -0.99 5.81 9.23
CA LEU A 191 -1.69 6.61 10.24
C LEU A 191 -0.83 7.75 10.78
N TYR A 192 0.45 7.49 11.03
CA TYR A 192 1.39 8.50 11.46
C TYR A 192 1.56 9.60 10.40
N TYR A 193 1.69 9.22 9.12
CA TYR A 193 1.75 10.17 8.01
C TYR A 193 0.47 11.00 7.91
N PHE A 194 -0.71 10.35 8.04
CA PHE A 194 -1.99 11.06 8.09
C PHE A 194 -2.03 12.09 9.22
N GLN A 195 -1.70 11.70 10.45
CA GLN A 195 -1.74 12.59 11.61
C GLN A 195 -0.76 13.77 11.49
N THR A 196 0.41 13.52 10.90
CA THR A 196 1.49 14.52 10.81
C THR A 196 1.27 15.49 9.66
N GLU A 197 0.93 15.00 8.46
CA GLU A 197 0.91 15.83 7.23
C GLU A 197 -0.49 16.14 6.73
N LEU A 198 -1.43 15.20 6.83
CA LEU A 198 -2.75 15.31 6.18
C LEU A 198 -3.81 15.91 7.10
N MET A 199 -3.78 15.59 8.39
CA MET A 199 -4.72 16.11 9.39
C MET A 199 -4.57 17.63 9.57
N GLN A 200 -3.34 18.16 9.43
CA GLN A 200 -3.09 19.61 9.47
C GLN A 200 -3.77 20.34 8.31
N GLN A 201 -3.87 19.71 7.13
CA GLN A 201 -4.51 20.28 5.95
C GLN A 201 -6.04 20.31 6.09
N THR A 202 -6.61 19.32 6.77
CA THR A 202 -8.06 19.25 7.04
C THR A 202 -8.53 20.38 7.95
N GLY A 203 -7.71 20.80 8.93
CA GLY A 203 -8.02 21.91 9.84
C GLY A 203 -8.02 23.29 9.17
N ALA A 204 -7.17 23.50 8.16
CA ALA A 204 -7.09 24.77 7.43
C ALA A 204 -8.30 25.01 6.49
N ALA A 205 -8.99 23.95 6.05
CA ALA A 205 -10.16 24.06 5.19
C ALA A 205 -11.45 24.51 5.94
N GLN A 206 -11.47 24.45 7.28
CA GLN A 206 -12.64 24.85 8.07
C GLN A 206 -12.62 26.31 8.55
N GLU A 207 -11.49 27.04 8.47
CA GLU A 207 -11.41 28.45 8.89
C GLU A 207 -11.66 29.47 7.75
N GLY A 208 -11.81 29.04 6.49
CA GLY A 208 -12.08 29.92 5.35
C GLY A 208 -13.55 30.37 5.20
N GLY A 209 -14.43 29.97 6.13
CA GLY A 209 -15.88 30.10 6.01
C GLY A 209 -16.55 31.11 6.95
N SER A 210 -15.84 32.14 7.43
CA SER A 210 -16.50 33.30 8.07
C SER A 210 -15.56 34.49 8.23
N VAL A 211 -15.62 35.47 7.31
CA VAL A 211 -15.53 36.92 7.63
C VAL A 211 -16.24 37.71 6.51
N ASP A 212 -17.42 38.24 6.86
CA ASP A 212 -18.02 39.55 6.55
C ASP A 212 -17.76 40.24 5.19
N GLU A 213 -18.83 40.41 4.38
CA GLU A 213 -19.68 41.62 4.31
C GLU A 213 -20.97 41.37 3.47
#